data_AF-A0A367EAV8-F1
#
_entry.id   AF-A0A367EAV8-F1
#
_cell.length_a   1.000
_cell.length_b   1.000
_cell.length_c   1.000
_cell.angle_alpha   90.00
_cell.angle_beta   90.00
_cell.angle_gamma   90.00
#
_symmetry.space_group_name_H-M   'P 1'
#
loop_
_entity.id
_entity.type
_entity.pdbx_description
1 polymer ?
#
loop_
_entity_poly.entity_id
_entity_poly.type
_entity_poly.pdbx_seq_one_letter_code
_entity_poly.pdbx_strand_id
1 'polypeptide(L)'
;MSTDPPIHPRETLATPAGEPVEIDTGMIPVIRELWRLGITTTACCQDVGEATAGVREQRGSPLGYGGDGFIAYHRGWALLKLPTPDALRLVALLADKPRFADRVRCPWRPGSWRMNVPLLPTGLDDEALLHFPGEQLPELVEELAA
;
A
#
# COMPACT_ATOMS: atom_id res chain seq x y z
N MET A 1 7.67 -6.39 -14.12
CA MET A 1 7.22 -7.45 -13.18
C MET A 1 8.27 -7.55 -12.09
N SER A 2 7.88 -7.51 -10.81
CA SER A 2 8.85 -7.69 -9.73
C SER A 2 9.50 -9.07 -9.84
N THR A 3 10.82 -9.13 -9.70
CA THR A 3 11.59 -10.39 -9.67
C THR A 3 11.69 -10.97 -8.27
N ASP A 4 11.02 -10.36 -7.30
CA ASP A 4 11.02 -10.82 -5.93
C ASP A 4 10.19 -12.09 -5.75
N PRO A 5 10.64 -13.01 -4.88
CA PRO A 5 9.88 -14.21 -4.61
C PRO A 5 8.53 -13.90 -3.95
N PRO A 6 7.50 -14.73 -4.21
CA PRO A 6 6.21 -14.56 -3.55
C PRO A 6 6.35 -14.85 -2.04
N ILE A 7 5.92 -13.90 -1.21
CA ILE A 7 5.92 -14.04 0.26
C ILE A 7 4.52 -14.33 0.79
N HIS A 8 3.48 -13.71 0.20
CA HIS A 8 2.09 -13.89 0.62
C HIS A 8 1.28 -14.69 -0.41
N PRO A 9 0.16 -15.33 -0.01
CA PRO A 9 -0.80 -15.89 -0.95
C PRO A 9 -1.37 -14.79 -1.86
N ARG A 10 -1.44 -15.10 -3.15
CA ARG A 10 -1.84 -14.18 -4.21
C ARG A 10 -2.90 -14.79 -5.12
N GLU A 11 -3.72 -13.93 -5.71
CA GLU A 11 -4.66 -14.31 -6.78
C GLU A 11 -4.52 -13.36 -7.97
N THR A 12 -4.83 -13.89 -9.16
CA THR A 12 -4.90 -13.09 -10.38
C THR A 12 -6.23 -12.33 -10.45
N LEU A 13 -6.17 -11.02 -10.66
CA LEU A 13 -7.31 -10.16 -10.94
C LEU A 13 -7.13 -9.46 -12.28
N ALA A 14 -8.23 -9.18 -12.97
CA ALA A 14 -8.22 -8.27 -14.10
C ALA A 14 -8.31 -6.82 -13.61
N THR A 15 -7.38 -5.97 -14.03
CA THR A 15 -7.48 -4.51 -13.83
C THR A 15 -8.72 -3.96 -14.55
N PRO A 16 -9.13 -2.70 -14.29
CA PRO A 16 -10.20 -2.06 -15.05
C PRO A 16 -9.94 -1.98 -16.57
N ALA A 17 -8.67 -2.01 -16.98
CA ALA A 17 -8.26 -2.08 -18.39
C ALA A 17 -8.27 -3.51 -18.96
N GLY A 18 -8.59 -4.53 -18.15
CA GLY A 18 -8.63 -5.93 -18.54
C GLY A 18 -7.30 -6.68 -18.43
N GLU A 19 -6.25 -6.05 -17.90
CA GLU A 19 -4.92 -6.65 -17.77
C GLU A 19 -4.86 -7.58 -16.55
N PRO A 20 -4.28 -8.79 -16.66
CA PRO A 20 -4.13 -9.68 -15.51
C PRO A 20 -2.98 -9.22 -14.61
N VAL A 21 -3.25 -9.12 -13.30
CA VAL A 21 -2.27 -8.75 -12.27
C VAL A 21 -2.38 -9.67 -11.05
N GLU A 22 -1.25 -10.03 -10.46
CA GLU A 22 -1.18 -10.80 -9.22
C GLU A 22 -1.29 -9.86 -8.01
N ILE A 23 -2.19 -10.16 -7.07
CA ILE A 23 -2.46 -9.33 -5.90
C ILE A 23 -2.46 -10.19 -4.64
N ASP A 24 -1.80 -9.71 -3.58
CA ASP A 24 -1.87 -10.28 -2.24
C ASP A 24 -3.33 -10.45 -1.82
N THR A 25 -3.74 -11.67 -1.43
CA THR A 25 -5.14 -12.00 -1.13
C THR A 25 -5.78 -11.08 -0.10
N GLY A 26 -5.02 -10.64 0.91
CA GLY A 26 -5.50 -9.68 1.92
C GLY A 26 -5.78 -8.27 1.37
N MET A 27 -5.18 -7.90 0.24
CA MET A 27 -5.38 -6.59 -0.42
C MET A 27 -6.55 -6.59 -1.40
N ILE A 28 -6.99 -7.75 -1.88
CA ILE A 28 -8.01 -7.87 -2.95
C ILE A 28 -9.29 -7.05 -2.67
N PRO A 29 -9.91 -7.11 -1.47
CA PRO A 29 -11.12 -6.34 -1.20
C PRO A 29 -10.90 -4.82 -1.35
N VAL A 30 -9.79 -4.29 -0.83
CA VAL A 30 -9.46 -2.86 -0.93
C VAL A 30 -9.19 -2.47 -2.38
N ILE A 31 -8.40 -3.26 -3.11
CA ILE A 31 -8.08 -2.95 -4.51
C ILE A 31 -9.34 -2.89 -5.38
N ARG A 32 -10.29 -3.81 -5.18
CA ARG A 32 -11.57 -3.78 -5.90
C ARG A 32 -12.36 -2.50 -5.64
N GLU A 33 -12.44 -2.05 -4.38
CA GLU A 33 -13.14 -0.81 -4.05
C GLU A 33 -12.43 0.43 -4.60
N LEU A 34 -11.09 0.48 -4.52
CA LEU A 34 -10.32 1.57 -5.13
C LEU A 34 -10.56 1.66 -6.64
N TRP A 35 -10.51 0.53 -7.34
CA TRP A 35 -10.80 0.47 -8.77
C TRP A 35 -12.24 0.85 -9.11
N ARG A 36 -13.23 0.43 -8.30
CA ARG A 36 -14.63 0.84 -8.45
C ARG A 36 -14.81 2.35 -8.32
N LEU A 37 -14.03 3.00 -7.46
CA LEU A 37 -14.02 4.46 -7.28
C LEU A 37 -13.20 5.20 -8.35
N GLY A 38 -12.59 4.47 -9.29
CA GLY A 38 -11.70 5.04 -10.31
C GLY A 38 -10.41 5.59 -9.72
N ILE A 39 -9.90 4.98 -8.64
CA ILE A 39 -8.58 5.24 -8.07
C ILE A 39 -7.63 4.16 -8.59
N THR A 40 -6.58 4.58 -9.30
CA THR A 40 -5.62 3.65 -9.91
C THR A 40 -4.63 3.13 -8.88
N THR A 41 -4.25 1.86 -9.00
CA THR A 41 -3.19 1.25 -8.16
C THR A 41 -2.11 0.63 -9.03
N THR A 42 -0.83 0.90 -8.72
CA THR A 42 0.29 0.32 -9.46
C THR A 42 0.85 -0.93 -8.77
N ALA A 43 0.90 -0.93 -7.44
CA ALA A 43 1.32 -2.08 -6.64
C ALA A 43 0.68 -2.02 -5.26
N CYS A 44 0.65 -3.14 -4.56
CA CYS A 44 0.24 -3.20 -3.17
C CYS A 44 0.95 -4.34 -2.43
N CYS A 45 0.92 -4.29 -1.10
CA CYS A 45 1.39 -5.37 -0.24
C CYS A 45 0.56 -5.42 1.03
N GLN A 46 0.17 -6.62 1.47
CA GLN A 46 -0.59 -6.78 2.71
C GLN A 46 0.27 -6.60 3.98
N ASP A 47 1.58 -6.90 3.91
CA ASP A 47 2.53 -6.68 5.01
C ASP A 47 3.95 -6.39 4.47
N VAL A 48 4.35 -5.12 4.53
CA VAL A 48 5.65 -4.65 4.01
C VAL A 48 6.81 -5.23 4.81
N GLY A 49 6.67 -5.34 6.14
CA GLY A 49 7.73 -5.84 7.01
C GLY A 49 8.01 -7.31 6.75
N GLU A 50 6.96 -8.14 6.67
CA GLU A 50 7.06 -9.56 6.34
C GLU A 50 7.57 -9.78 4.92
N ALA A 51 7.04 -9.05 3.94
CA ALA A 51 7.51 -9.11 2.56
C ALA A 51 9.00 -8.76 2.46
N THR A 52 9.43 -7.66 3.08
CA THR A 52 10.84 -7.23 3.04
C THR A 52 11.75 -8.25 3.73
N ALA A 53 11.33 -8.80 4.87
CA ALA A 53 12.10 -9.84 5.56
C ALA A 53 12.23 -11.12 4.74
N GLY A 54 11.13 -11.59 4.16
CA GLY A 54 11.10 -12.79 3.33
C GLY A 54 11.93 -12.66 2.05
N VAL A 55 11.83 -11.51 1.37
CA VAL A 55 12.68 -11.24 0.19
C VAL A 55 14.15 -11.21 0.58
N ARG A 56 14.50 -10.60 1.72
CA ARG A 56 15.88 -10.53 2.19
C ARG A 56 16.46 -11.91 2.55
N GLU A 57 15.66 -12.80 3.13
CA GLU A 57 16.08 -14.16 3.45
C GLU A 57 16.30 -15.02 2.20
N GLN A 58 15.47 -14.82 1.18
CA GLN A 58 15.54 -15.59 -0.06
C GLN A 58 16.56 -15.03 -1.07
N ARG A 59 16.92 -13.75 -0.97
CA ARG A 59 17.96 -13.14 -1.80
C ARG A 59 19.34 -13.37 -1.18
N GLY A 60 20.27 -13.86 -2.00
CA GLY A 60 21.69 -13.99 -1.64
C GLY A 60 22.48 -12.68 -1.64
N SER A 61 21.83 -11.54 -1.89
CA SER A 61 22.44 -10.21 -1.88
C SER A 61 21.66 -9.24 -0.99
N PRO A 62 22.35 -8.28 -0.32
CA PRO A 62 21.67 -7.28 0.49
C PRO A 62 20.68 -6.47 -0.33
N LEU A 63 19.48 -6.27 0.21
CA LEU A 63 18.58 -5.25 -0.29
C LEU A 63 19.23 -3.87 -0.05
N GLY A 64 19.21 -2.99 -1.05
CA GLY A 64 19.65 -1.59 -0.89
C GLY A 64 18.74 -0.76 0.03
N TYR A 65 17.71 -1.37 0.59
CA TYR A 65 16.74 -0.85 1.55
C TYR A 65 16.34 -1.97 2.51
N GLY A 66 15.46 -1.73 3.50
CA GLY A 66 14.88 -2.83 4.27
C GLY A 66 15.81 -3.44 5.33
N GLY A 67 16.63 -2.62 5.98
CA GLY A 67 17.39 -3.03 7.17
C GLY A 67 16.49 -3.42 8.35
N ASP A 68 17.07 -3.95 9.43
CA ASP A 68 16.30 -4.50 10.55
C ASP A 68 15.32 -3.51 11.17
N GLY A 69 15.71 -2.24 11.32
CA GLY A 69 14.81 -1.20 11.83
C GLY A 69 13.61 -0.93 10.91
N PHE A 70 13.79 -1.02 9.59
CA PHE A 70 12.70 -0.85 8.63
C PHE A 70 11.71 -2.02 8.70
N ILE A 71 12.23 -3.25 8.72
CA ILE A 71 11.42 -4.47 8.82
C ILE A 71 10.65 -4.46 10.15
N ALA A 72 11.31 -4.13 11.26
CA ALA A 72 10.67 -4.09 12.56
C ALA A 72 9.56 -3.03 12.62
N TYR A 73 9.78 -1.85 12.03
CA TYR A 73 8.79 -0.78 12.02
C TYR A 73 7.58 -1.10 11.14
N HIS A 74 7.78 -1.70 9.96
CA HIS A 74 6.71 -1.94 8.98
C HIS A 74 6.07 -3.33 9.09
N ARG A 75 6.43 -4.14 10.09
CA ARG A 75 5.72 -5.41 10.34
C ARG A 75 4.28 -5.11 10.73
N GLY A 76 3.34 -5.77 10.08
CA GLY A 76 1.91 -5.50 10.21
C GLY A 76 1.43 -4.25 9.48
N TRP A 77 2.26 -3.60 8.65
CA TRP A 77 1.84 -2.46 7.83
C TRP A 77 1.57 -2.88 6.40
N ALA A 78 0.40 -2.53 5.88
CA ALA A 78 0.08 -2.63 4.47
C ALA A 78 0.63 -1.44 3.68
N LEU A 79 0.74 -1.60 2.37
CA LEU A 79 1.20 -0.58 1.43
C LEU A 79 0.30 -0.55 0.18
N LEU A 80 -0.05 0.67 -0.22
CA LEU A 80 -0.56 0.98 -1.56
C LEU A 80 0.46 1.85 -2.29
N LYS A 81 0.80 1.46 -3.52
CA LYS A 81 1.53 2.30 -4.47
C LYS A 81 0.55 2.80 -5.52
N LEU A 82 0.40 4.11 -5.61
CA LEU A 82 -0.63 4.79 -6.42
C LEU A 82 0.02 5.95 -7.18
N PRO A 83 -0.51 6.37 -8.34
CA PRO A 83 -0.22 7.71 -8.85
C PRO A 83 -0.50 8.76 -7.77
N THR A 84 0.39 9.74 -7.63
CA THR A 84 0.30 10.77 -6.58
C THR A 84 -1.06 11.50 -6.57
N PRO A 85 -1.67 11.88 -7.71
CA PRO A 85 -3.01 12.47 -7.72
C PRO A 85 -4.09 11.54 -7.11
N ASP A 86 -3.99 10.23 -7.37
CA ASP A 86 -4.93 9.23 -6.85
C ASP A 86 -4.71 8.97 -5.35
N ALA A 87 -3.47 8.98 -4.87
CA ALA A 87 -3.17 8.93 -3.44
C ALA A 87 -3.77 10.13 -2.69
N LEU A 88 -3.62 11.34 -3.23
CA LEU A 88 -4.20 12.55 -2.65
C LEU A 88 -5.72 12.51 -2.66
N ARG A 89 -6.33 12.00 -3.74
CA ARG A 89 -7.78 11.81 -3.83
C ARG A 89 -8.29 10.81 -2.79
N LEU A 90 -7.60 9.70 -2.57
CA LEU A 90 -7.93 8.73 -1.52
C LEU A 90 -7.85 9.37 -0.14
N VAL A 91 -6.77 10.09 0.17
CA VAL A 91 -6.60 10.79 1.44
C VAL A 91 -7.72 11.82 1.65
N ALA A 92 -8.08 12.59 0.63
CA ALA A 92 -9.18 13.55 0.71
C ALA A 92 -10.54 12.86 0.98
N LEU A 93 -10.83 11.75 0.29
CA LEU A 93 -12.05 10.97 0.53
C LEU A 93 -12.11 10.46 1.97
N LEU A 94 -11.02 9.88 2.47
CA LEU A 94 -10.94 9.34 3.83
C LEU A 94 -10.94 10.42 4.91
N ALA A 95 -10.47 11.62 4.58
CA ALA A 95 -10.45 12.75 5.50
C ALA A 95 -11.87 13.20 5.91
N ASP A 96 -12.87 12.95 5.07
CA ASP A 96 -14.27 13.29 5.33
C ASP A 96 -15.04 12.17 6.05
N LYS A 97 -14.42 10.99 6.24
CA LYS A 97 -14.99 9.86 6.96
C LYS A 97 -14.56 9.93 8.45
N PRO A 98 -15.49 10.01 9.42
CA PRO A 98 -15.14 10.16 10.84
C PRO A 98 -14.17 9.08 11.36
N ARG A 99 -14.27 7.85 10.85
CA ARG A 99 -13.41 6.72 11.25
C ARG A 99 -11.96 6.85 10.80
N PHE A 100 -11.71 7.55 9.69
CA PHE A 100 -10.37 7.71 9.09
C PHE A 100 -9.82 9.14 9.15
N ALA A 101 -10.64 10.15 9.42
CA ALA A 101 -10.25 11.55 9.42
C ALA A 101 -8.97 11.79 10.24
N ASP A 102 -8.91 11.34 11.49
CA ASP A 102 -7.72 11.49 12.33
C ASP A 102 -6.52 10.68 11.81
N ARG A 103 -6.76 9.48 11.25
CA ARG A 103 -5.71 8.59 10.72
C ARG A 103 -4.99 9.21 9.52
N VAL A 104 -5.69 9.98 8.69
CA VAL A 104 -5.11 10.61 7.50
C VAL A 104 -4.74 12.09 7.69
N ARG A 105 -5.37 12.81 8.63
CA ARG A 105 -5.08 14.23 8.90
C ARG A 105 -4.04 14.47 9.99
N CYS A 106 -3.97 13.60 11.00
CA CYS A 106 -3.07 13.79 12.13
C CYS A 106 -1.84 12.89 11.98
N PRO A 107 -0.68 13.42 11.56
CA PRO A 107 0.53 12.63 11.53
C PRO A 107 0.95 12.23 12.97
N TRP A 108 1.73 11.16 13.08
CA TRP A 108 2.38 10.72 14.33
C TRP A 108 1.47 10.18 15.44
N ARG A 109 0.18 9.92 15.17
CA ARG A 109 -0.68 9.16 16.10
C ARG A 109 -0.62 7.65 15.82
N PRO A 110 -0.92 6.81 16.82
CA PRO A 110 -1.20 5.40 16.57
C PRO A 110 -2.29 5.27 15.51
N GLY A 111 -2.07 4.38 14.53
CA GLY A 111 -3.02 4.21 13.43
C GLY A 111 -2.86 5.18 12.27
N SER A 112 -2.01 6.22 12.38
CA SER A 112 -1.88 7.21 11.31
C SER A 112 -1.21 6.65 10.05
N TRP A 113 -1.71 7.09 8.90
CA TRP A 113 -1.16 6.76 7.60
C TRP A 113 0.12 7.56 7.31
N ARG A 114 0.98 7.03 6.45
CA ARG A 114 2.24 7.66 6.02
C ARG A 114 2.36 7.59 4.50
N MET A 115 2.44 8.76 3.88
CA MET A 115 2.72 8.85 2.45
C MET A 115 4.17 9.25 2.24
N ASN A 116 4.90 8.44 1.48
CA ASN A 116 6.24 8.74 1.01
C ASN A 116 6.19 8.93 -0.50
N VAL A 117 6.70 10.05 -1.00
CA VAL A 117 6.89 10.27 -2.44
C VAL A 117 8.39 10.40 -2.68
N PRO A 118 9.02 9.50 -3.44
CA PRO A 118 10.45 9.57 -3.71
C PRO A 118 10.88 10.91 -4.32
N LEU A 119 12.08 11.36 -3.95
CA LEU A 119 12.71 12.52 -4.57
C LEU A 119 13.51 12.10 -5.80
N LEU A 120 13.31 12.82 -6.89
CA LEU A 120 14.02 12.68 -8.16
C LEU A 120 14.77 14.00 -8.46
N PRO A 121 15.80 13.98 -9.33
CA PRO A 121 16.50 15.20 -9.74
C PRO A 121 15.58 16.28 -10.35
N THR A 122 14.44 15.86 -10.91
CA THR A 122 13.45 16.73 -11.58
C THR A 122 12.27 17.12 -10.69
N GLY A 123 12.18 16.61 -9.45
CA GLY A 123 11.05 16.87 -8.57
C GLY A 123 10.65 15.66 -7.72
N LEU A 124 9.37 15.57 -7.39
CA LEU A 124 8.80 14.38 -6.76
C LEU A 124 8.49 13.33 -7.83
N ASP A 125 8.57 12.05 -7.46
CA ASP A 125 8.07 10.95 -8.29
C ASP A 125 6.55 11.08 -8.52
N ASP A 126 6.08 10.55 -9.65
CA ASP A 126 4.66 10.52 -9.99
C ASP A 126 3.91 9.46 -9.17
N GLU A 127 4.61 8.57 -8.47
CA GLU A 127 4.03 7.52 -7.64
C GLU A 127 4.27 7.73 -6.14
N ALA A 128 3.18 7.68 -5.37
CA ALA A 128 3.18 7.75 -3.92
C ALA A 128 3.12 6.34 -3.30
N LEU A 129 3.83 6.17 -2.18
CA LEU A 129 3.84 4.97 -1.34
C LEU A 129 3.08 5.26 -0.04
N LEU A 130 1.86 4.77 0.05
CA LEU A 130 0.95 5.00 1.17
C LEU A 130 0.94 3.79 2.11
N HIS A 131 1.57 3.95 3.27
CA HIS A 131 1.71 2.93 4.31
C HIS A 131 0.69 3.15 5.42
N PHE A 132 0.09 2.08 5.92
CA PHE A 132 -0.86 2.12 7.04
C PHE A 132 -0.91 0.76 7.77
N PRO A 133 -1.37 0.72 9.03
CA PRO A 133 -1.52 -0.55 9.75
C PRO A 133 -2.51 -1.49 9.06
N GLY A 134 -2.07 -2.71 8.78
CA GLY A 134 -2.85 -3.72 8.04
C GLY A 134 -4.13 -4.16 8.76
N GLU A 135 -4.18 -4.03 10.09
CA GLU A 135 -5.42 -4.25 10.87
C GLU A 135 -6.58 -3.34 10.45
N GLN A 136 -6.30 -2.23 9.75
CA GLN A 136 -7.31 -1.29 9.26
C GLN A 136 -7.94 -1.72 7.92
N LEU A 137 -7.43 -2.77 7.26
CA LEU A 137 -7.93 -3.22 5.95
C LEU A 137 -9.45 -3.52 5.95
N PRO A 138 -10.04 -4.24 6.92
CA PRO A 138 -11.48 -4.50 6.92
C PRO A 138 -12.30 -3.20 7.02
N GLU A 139 -11.91 -2.31 7.92
CA GLU A 139 -12.59 -1.01 8.11
C GLU A 139 -12.45 -0.11 6.88
N LEU A 140 -11.31 -0.17 6.19
CA LEU A 140 -11.09 0.58 4.96
C LEU A 140 -12.05 0.12 3.86
N VAL A 141 -12.26 -1.19 3.71
CA VAL A 141 -13.21 -1.73 2.72
C VAL A 141 -14.62 -1.22 3.00
N GLU A 142 -15.06 -1.28 4.27
CA GLU A 142 -16.39 -0.79 4.66
C GLU A 142 -16.58 0.69 4.31
N GLU A 143 -15.59 1.53 4.61
CA GLU A 143 -15.68 2.98 4.38
C GLU A 143 -15.60 3.37 2.89
N LEU A 144 -14.92 2.57 2.06
CA LEU A 144 -14.87 2.77 0.62
C LEU A 144 -16.13 2.26 -0.10
N ALA A 145 -16.79 1.24 0.45
CA ALA A 145 -18.04 0.70 -0.08
C ALA A 145 -19.27 1.58 0.21
N ALA A 146 -19.19 2.45 1.24
CA ALA A 146 -20.25 3.35 1.70
C ALA A 146 -20.26 4.71 0.99
#